data_AF-A0A7J0DLA9-F1
#
_entry.id   AF-A0A7J0DLA9-F1
#
_cell.length_a   1.000
_cell.length_b   1.000
_cell.length_c   1.000
_cell.angle_alpha   90.00
_cell.angle_beta   90.00
_cell.angle_gamma   90.00
#
_symmetry.space_group_name_H-M   'P 1'
#
loop_
_entity.id
_entity.type
_entity.pdbx_description
1 polymer ?
#
loop_
_entity_poly.entity_id
_entity_poly.type
_entity_poly.pdbx_seq_one_letter_code
_entity_poly.pdbx_strand_id
1 'polypeptide(L)'
;MYEQQHRPQDNNIEFWRKFVTEFFAPIAKKKWCVSMYGSGRQTTGVFPQDVWHCEICNRKPGRGFEATVEVLPRLFKIKYESGTLEELLYVDMPREYQNSSGQIILDYAKAIQESIFDQLRVVRDGQLRIVFSPDLKICSWEFCARRHEELIPRRLLIPQISQLGLAAQKYQVATQNASSNLFVASARQLGKALEVPLVNDLGYTKRYVRCLQISEVVNSMKDLIDYSRETGIGPMGLI
;
A
#
# COMPACT_ATOMS: atom_id res chain seq x y z
N MET A 1 -5.54 4.93 13.24
CA MET A 1 -4.18 5.40 12.90
C MET A 1 -3.37 5.69 14.16
N TYR A 2 -3.94 6.45 15.12
CA TYR A 2 -3.34 6.75 16.43
C TYR A 2 -2.68 5.55 17.13
N GLU A 3 -3.40 4.45 17.36
CA GLU A 3 -2.80 3.25 17.99
C GLU A 3 -1.62 2.66 17.22
N GLN A 4 -1.61 2.77 15.89
CA GLN A 4 -0.49 2.26 15.08
C GLN A 4 0.79 3.10 15.26
N GLN A 5 0.66 4.39 15.62
CA GLN A 5 1.80 5.24 15.99
C GLN A 5 2.38 4.83 17.36
N HIS A 6 1.53 4.32 18.26
CA HIS A 6 1.90 3.83 19.59
C HIS A 6 2.37 2.36 19.60
N ARG A 7 2.66 1.79 18.43
CA ARG A 7 3.23 0.45 18.33
C ARG A 7 4.53 0.36 19.16
N PRO A 8 4.83 -0.79 19.76
CA PRO A 8 6.07 -1.00 20.48
C PRO A 8 7.28 -0.98 19.52
N GLN A 9 8.46 -0.64 20.03
CA GLN A 9 9.68 -0.52 19.23
C GLN A 9 10.09 -1.84 18.56
N ASP A 10 9.81 -2.98 19.20
CA ASP A 10 10.09 -4.32 18.68
C ASP A 10 9.11 -4.76 17.56
N ASN A 11 8.02 -4.00 17.34
CA ASN A 11 6.99 -4.28 16.35
C ASN A 11 6.46 -5.73 16.42
N ASN A 12 6.27 -6.25 17.65
CA ASN A 12 5.85 -7.63 17.88
C ASN A 12 4.45 -7.94 17.30
N ILE A 13 4.21 -9.22 17.00
CA ILE A 13 2.98 -9.67 16.35
C ILE A 13 1.80 -9.71 17.32
N GLU A 14 2.03 -9.90 18.61
CA GLU A 14 1.04 -9.93 19.68
C GLU A 14 0.29 -8.59 19.78
N PHE A 15 1.03 -7.48 19.71
CA PHE A 15 0.44 -6.13 19.62
C PHE A 15 -0.52 -6.02 18.43
N TRP A 16 -0.11 -6.48 17.25
CA TRP A 16 -0.95 -6.41 16.06
C TRP A 16 -2.16 -7.32 16.11
N ARG A 17 -2.05 -8.50 16.75
CA ARG A 17 -3.22 -9.36 17.01
C ARG A 17 -4.22 -8.66 17.92
N LYS A 18 -3.75 -8.05 19.02
CA LYS A 18 -4.60 -7.28 19.94
C LYS A 18 -5.28 -6.11 19.22
N PHE A 19 -4.50 -5.32 18.47
CA PHE A 19 -5.00 -4.21 17.66
C PHE A 19 -6.11 -4.68 16.70
N VAL A 20 -5.89 -5.77 15.98
CA VAL A 20 -6.90 -6.28 15.05
C VAL A 20 -8.16 -6.75 15.79
N THR A 21 -8.02 -7.49 16.89
CA THR A 21 -9.17 -7.93 17.70
C THR A 21 -9.95 -6.76 18.29
N GLU A 22 -9.28 -5.67 18.66
CA GLU A 22 -9.89 -4.49 19.24
C GLU A 22 -10.73 -3.71 18.22
N PHE A 23 -10.16 -3.46 17.03
CA PHE A 23 -10.78 -2.56 16.03
C PHE A 23 -11.54 -3.24 14.90
N PHE A 24 -11.31 -4.52 14.61
CA PHE A 24 -11.92 -5.22 13.47
C PHE A 24 -12.90 -6.30 13.93
N ALA A 25 -13.99 -6.47 13.19
CA ALA A 25 -14.95 -7.55 13.41
C ALA A 25 -14.37 -8.91 12.96
N PRO A 26 -14.87 -10.06 13.48
CA PRO A 26 -14.34 -11.40 13.18
C PRO A 26 -14.34 -11.86 11.72
N ILE A 27 -15.08 -11.16 10.84
CA ILE A 27 -15.14 -11.43 9.39
C ILE A 27 -14.75 -10.20 8.57
N ALA A 28 -14.01 -9.28 9.19
CA ALA A 28 -13.70 -8.01 8.57
C ALA A 28 -12.79 -8.19 7.34
N LYS A 29 -12.98 -7.28 6.38
CA LYS A 29 -12.17 -7.24 5.16
C LYS A 29 -11.52 -5.89 5.00
N LYS A 30 -10.30 -5.89 4.48
CA LYS A 30 -9.62 -4.67 4.03
C LYS A 30 -9.37 -4.78 2.54
N LYS A 31 -9.90 -3.84 1.77
CA LYS A 31 -9.85 -3.82 0.31
C LYS A 31 -9.09 -2.61 -0.19
N TRP A 32 -8.28 -2.80 -1.22
CA TRP A 32 -7.58 -1.73 -1.92
C TRP A 32 -7.90 -1.84 -3.40
N CYS A 33 -8.50 -0.82 -3.97
CA CYS A 33 -8.75 -0.73 -5.40
C CYS A 33 -7.73 0.22 -6.04
N VAL A 34 -7.14 -0.22 -7.14
CA VAL A 34 -6.21 0.55 -7.99
C VAL A 34 -6.70 0.60 -9.45
N SER A 35 -7.99 0.32 -9.67
CA SER A 35 -8.59 0.27 -11.02
C SER A 35 -8.37 1.56 -11.80
N MET A 36 -8.32 2.69 -11.12
CA MET A 36 -8.17 4.03 -11.70
C MET A 36 -6.71 4.43 -11.99
N TYR A 37 -5.73 3.61 -11.64
CA TYR A 37 -4.33 3.87 -11.98
C TYR A 37 -4.16 3.83 -13.51
N GLY A 38 -3.37 4.76 -14.08
CA GLY A 38 -3.17 4.82 -15.53
C GLY A 38 -2.67 3.50 -16.14
N SER A 39 -3.04 3.25 -17.40
CA SER A 39 -2.79 1.99 -18.13
C SER A 39 -1.31 1.62 -18.31
N GLY A 40 -0.38 2.57 -18.13
CA GLY A 40 1.07 2.35 -18.27
C GLY A 40 1.74 1.66 -17.09
N ARG A 41 1.07 1.56 -15.94
CA ARG A 41 1.54 0.80 -14.77
C ARG A 41 0.88 -0.57 -14.79
N GLN A 42 1.30 -1.41 -15.73
CA GLN A 42 0.80 -2.76 -15.87
C GLN A 42 1.16 -3.58 -14.62
N THR A 43 0.14 -3.93 -13.85
CA THR A 43 0.21 -4.92 -12.76
C THR A 43 0.23 -6.34 -13.32
N THR A 44 0.90 -6.56 -14.46
CA THR A 44 1.00 -7.87 -15.12
C THR A 44 1.51 -8.90 -14.13
N GLY A 45 0.65 -9.86 -13.79
CA GLY A 45 0.98 -11.00 -12.93
C GLY A 45 0.77 -10.82 -11.44
N VAL A 46 0.21 -9.70 -10.95
CA VAL A 46 0.11 -9.52 -9.49
C VAL A 46 -1.10 -10.28 -8.90
N PHE A 47 -2.26 -10.32 -9.58
CA PHE A 47 -3.52 -10.91 -9.08
C PHE A 47 -4.49 -11.29 -10.24
N PRO A 48 -5.45 -12.21 -10.07
CA PRO A 48 -6.48 -12.56 -11.05
C PRO A 48 -7.34 -11.33 -11.37
N GLN A 49 -7.18 -10.78 -12.56
CA GLN A 49 -7.82 -9.52 -12.96
C GLN A 49 -9.30 -9.71 -13.32
N ASP A 50 -9.72 -10.94 -13.59
CA ASP A 50 -10.98 -11.22 -14.27
C ASP A 50 -12.20 -11.28 -13.33
N VAL A 51 -12.00 -11.12 -12.01
CA VAL A 51 -13.07 -11.30 -10.99
C VAL A 51 -13.23 -10.08 -10.06
N TRP A 52 -12.29 -9.13 -10.06
CA TRP A 52 -12.37 -8.00 -9.12
C TRP A 52 -13.46 -6.99 -9.52
N HIS A 53 -14.31 -6.61 -8.56
CA HIS A 53 -15.24 -5.50 -8.67
C HIS A 53 -15.03 -4.50 -7.54
N CYS A 54 -14.92 -3.22 -7.90
CA CYS A 54 -14.91 -2.14 -6.92
C CYS A 54 -16.26 -1.42 -6.92
N GLU A 55 -16.96 -1.45 -5.79
CA GLU A 55 -18.26 -0.76 -5.62
C GLU A 55 -18.14 0.76 -5.47
N ILE A 56 -16.93 1.26 -5.18
CA ILE A 56 -16.68 2.70 -5.05
C ILE A 56 -16.57 3.35 -6.44
N CYS A 57 -15.74 2.79 -7.33
CA CYS A 57 -15.53 3.32 -8.69
C CYS A 57 -16.33 2.59 -9.79
N ASN A 58 -17.10 1.57 -9.43
CA ASN A 58 -17.95 0.76 -10.32
C ASN A 58 -17.23 0.08 -11.51
N ARG A 59 -15.90 -0.07 -11.45
CA ARG A 59 -15.14 -0.79 -12.51
C ARG A 59 -15.37 -2.30 -12.44
N LYS A 60 -15.61 -2.90 -13.61
CA LYS A 60 -15.79 -4.35 -13.88
C LYS A 60 -15.23 -4.68 -15.29
N PRO A 61 -14.19 -5.53 -15.43
CA PRO A 61 -13.29 -5.95 -14.36
C PRO A 61 -12.54 -4.74 -13.78
N GLY A 62 -12.26 -4.79 -12.48
CA GLY A 62 -11.40 -3.83 -11.81
C GLY A 62 -10.04 -4.44 -11.48
N ARG A 63 -9.22 -3.69 -10.74
CA ARG A 63 -7.94 -4.12 -10.18
C ARG A 63 -7.88 -3.75 -8.71
N GLY A 64 -7.51 -4.70 -7.86
CA GLY A 64 -7.41 -4.48 -6.43
C GLY A 64 -7.04 -5.74 -5.66
N PHE A 65 -6.90 -5.59 -4.35
CA PHE A 65 -6.50 -6.64 -3.40
C PHE A 65 -7.48 -6.66 -2.24
N GLU A 66 -7.73 -7.84 -1.70
CA GLU A 66 -8.49 -8.03 -0.47
C GLU A 66 -7.63 -8.80 0.54
N ALA A 67 -7.67 -8.36 1.79
CA ALA A 67 -7.13 -9.09 2.92
C ALA A 67 -8.25 -9.35 3.93
N THR A 68 -8.32 -10.58 4.40
CA THR A 68 -9.21 -10.98 5.49
C THR A 68 -8.58 -10.62 6.84
N VAL A 69 -9.42 -10.56 7.88
CA VAL A 69 -9.02 -10.16 9.23
C VAL A 69 -7.86 -10.99 9.79
N GLU A 70 -7.77 -12.28 9.44
CA GLU A 70 -6.74 -13.21 9.92
C GLU A 70 -5.33 -12.81 9.46
N VAL A 71 -5.22 -12.14 8.30
CA VAL A 71 -3.95 -11.74 7.70
C VAL A 71 -3.54 -10.32 8.10
N LEU A 72 -4.48 -9.50 8.58
CA LEU A 72 -4.23 -8.11 8.97
C LEU A 72 -3.08 -7.95 9.98
N PRO A 73 -2.93 -8.76 11.04
CA PRO A 73 -1.82 -8.60 11.98
C PRO A 73 -0.45 -8.71 11.29
N ARG A 74 -0.33 -9.65 10.35
CA ARG A 74 0.91 -9.87 9.59
C ARG A 74 1.17 -8.72 8.62
N LEU A 75 0.13 -8.21 7.95
CA LEU A 75 0.23 -7.05 7.06
C LEU A 75 0.67 -5.79 7.79
N PHE A 76 0.10 -5.51 8.97
CA PHE A 76 0.53 -4.37 9.79
C PHE A 76 1.99 -4.51 10.21
N LYS A 77 2.39 -5.68 10.70
CA LYS A 77 3.79 -5.95 11.06
C LYS A 77 4.73 -5.71 9.88
N ILE A 78 4.47 -6.34 8.73
CA ILE A 78 5.31 -6.22 7.52
C ILE A 78 5.39 -4.78 7.03
N LYS A 79 4.30 -4.00 7.11
CA LYS A 79 4.28 -2.58 6.70
C LYS A 79 5.37 -1.79 7.44
N TYR A 80 5.45 -1.93 8.76
CA TYR A 80 6.45 -1.23 9.58
C TYR A 80 7.84 -1.86 9.49
N GLU A 81 7.97 -3.20 9.38
CA GLU A 81 9.27 -3.87 9.13
C GLU A 81 9.87 -3.54 7.76
N SER A 82 9.04 -3.02 6.84
CA SER A 82 9.48 -2.56 5.53
C SER A 82 9.95 -1.11 5.52
N GLY A 83 10.14 -0.49 6.69
CA GLY A 83 10.69 0.86 6.82
C GLY A 83 9.67 1.99 6.85
N THR A 84 8.36 1.66 6.90
CA THR A 84 7.33 2.68 7.16
C THR A 84 7.54 3.19 8.58
N LEU A 85 7.75 4.50 8.74
CA LEU A 85 7.89 5.15 10.03
C LEU A 85 6.51 5.45 10.61
N GLU A 86 5.66 6.01 9.76
CA GLU A 86 4.34 6.50 10.10
C GLU A 86 3.40 6.36 8.91
N GLU A 87 2.10 6.23 9.21
CA GLU A 87 1.05 6.28 8.20
C GLU A 87 -0.02 7.28 8.66
N LEU A 88 -0.35 8.23 7.81
CA LEU A 88 -1.31 9.30 8.05
C LEU A 88 -2.51 9.11 7.13
N LEU A 89 -3.68 9.49 7.63
CA LEU A 89 -4.93 9.43 6.88
C LEU A 89 -5.64 10.77 7.04
N TYR A 90 -5.80 11.47 5.92
CA TYR A 90 -6.56 12.71 5.83
C TYR A 90 -7.87 12.42 5.11
N VAL A 91 -8.98 12.78 5.73
CA VAL A 91 -10.33 12.55 5.20
C VAL A 91 -11.16 13.82 5.33
N ASP A 92 -12.10 14.00 4.40
CA ASP A 92 -13.11 15.05 4.47
C ASP A 92 -14.29 14.64 5.38
N MET A 93 -15.36 15.45 5.40
CA MET A 93 -16.59 15.06 6.09
C MET A 93 -17.23 13.88 5.36
N PRO A 94 -17.51 12.75 6.05
CA PRO A 94 -18.11 11.59 5.42
C PRO A 94 -19.59 11.83 5.13
N ARG A 95 -20.10 11.16 4.10
CA ARG A 95 -21.51 10.83 4.03
C ARG A 95 -21.76 9.60 4.90
N GLU A 96 -22.49 9.79 5.99
CA GLU A 96 -22.89 8.72 6.91
C GLU A 96 -24.32 8.24 6.61
N TYR A 97 -24.52 6.92 6.62
CA TYR A 97 -25.83 6.29 6.51
C TYR A 97 -25.81 4.88 7.09
N GLN A 98 -26.99 4.34 7.38
CA GLN A 98 -27.14 2.95 7.83
C GLN A 98 -27.73 2.09 6.71
N ASN A 99 -27.28 0.84 6.62
CA ASN A 99 -27.88 -0.15 5.73
C ASN A 99 -28.99 -0.95 6.45
N SER A 100 -29.64 -1.85 5.71
CA SER A 100 -30.73 -2.69 6.23
C SER A 100 -30.32 -3.65 7.35
N SER A 101 -29.02 -3.93 7.52
CA SER A 101 -28.49 -4.75 8.62
C SER A 101 -28.05 -3.91 9.84
N GLY A 102 -28.30 -2.59 9.84
CA GLY A 102 -27.94 -1.69 10.93
C GLY A 102 -26.46 -1.34 10.99
N GLN A 103 -25.67 -1.68 9.97
CA GLN A 103 -24.26 -1.27 9.88
C GLN A 103 -24.18 0.20 9.52
N ILE A 104 -23.20 0.88 10.09
CA ILE A 104 -22.93 2.30 9.84
C ILE A 104 -21.90 2.39 8.72
N ILE A 105 -22.24 3.09 7.65
CA ILE A 105 -21.37 3.24 6.48
C ILE A 105 -20.91 4.71 6.41
N LEU A 106 -19.60 4.90 6.38
CA LEU A 106 -18.95 6.19 6.17
C LEU A 106 -18.30 6.22 4.79
N ASP A 107 -18.85 7.03 3.89
CA ASP A 107 -18.30 7.26 2.56
C ASP A 107 -17.56 8.61 2.52
N TYR A 108 -16.25 8.57 2.36
CA TYR A 108 -15.37 9.72 2.20
C TYR A 108 -15.03 9.93 0.72
N ALA A 109 -15.53 11.02 0.15
CA ALA A 109 -15.36 11.34 -1.26
C ALA A 109 -13.92 11.77 -1.61
N LYS A 110 -13.18 12.26 -0.62
CA LYS A 110 -11.75 12.55 -0.73
C LYS A 110 -11.00 12.03 0.49
N ALA A 111 -10.14 11.05 0.24
CA ALA A 111 -9.24 10.50 1.25
C ALA A 111 -7.80 10.49 0.71
N ILE A 112 -6.86 10.91 1.56
CA ILE A 112 -5.42 10.87 1.29
C ILE A 112 -4.77 9.96 2.33
N GLN A 113 -4.12 8.90 1.87
CA GLN A 113 -3.32 8.02 2.70
C GLN A 113 -1.84 8.27 2.41
N GLU A 114 -1.10 8.75 3.42
CA GLU A 114 0.33 9.03 3.31
C GLU A 114 1.15 8.00 4.09
N SER A 115 2.12 7.36 3.44
CA SER A 115 3.10 6.48 4.07
C SER A 115 4.45 7.18 4.10
N ILE A 116 5.00 7.37 5.30
CA ILE A 116 6.25 8.09 5.52
C ILE A 116 7.38 7.08 5.75
N PHE A 117 8.42 7.16 4.93
CA PHE A 117 9.70 6.46 5.08
C PHE A 117 10.80 7.49 5.36
N ASP A 118 11.99 7.06 5.74
CA ASP A 118 13.11 7.98 5.98
C ASP A 118 13.45 8.83 4.74
N GLN A 119 13.44 8.19 3.56
CA GLN A 119 13.89 8.81 2.31
C GLN A 119 12.78 9.04 1.27
N LEU A 120 11.54 8.69 1.59
CA LEU A 120 10.44 8.71 0.66
C LEU A 120 9.14 8.98 1.40
N ARG A 121 8.23 9.72 0.77
CA ARG A 121 6.83 9.76 1.15
C ARG A 121 5.98 9.27 0.00
N VAL A 122 5.03 8.40 0.28
CA VAL A 122 4.08 7.91 -0.70
C VAL A 122 2.70 8.43 -0.36
N VAL A 123 2.15 9.27 -1.24
CA VAL A 123 0.83 9.89 -1.06
C VAL A 123 -0.14 9.23 -2.01
N ARG A 124 -1.19 8.60 -1.47
CA ARG A 124 -2.27 7.97 -2.26
C ARG A 124 -3.52 8.80 -2.15
N ASP A 125 -4.00 9.32 -3.27
CA ASP A 125 -5.26 10.05 -3.38
C ASP A 125 -6.37 9.10 -3.82
N GLY A 126 -7.52 9.15 -3.16
CA GLY A 126 -8.60 8.22 -3.42
C GLY A 126 -9.93 8.58 -2.77
N GLN A 127 -10.75 7.55 -2.63
CA GLN A 127 -12.00 7.53 -1.86
C GLN A 127 -11.89 6.42 -0.81
N LEU A 128 -12.50 6.63 0.34
CA LEU A 128 -12.49 5.67 1.44
C LEU A 128 -13.91 5.35 1.85
N ARG A 129 -14.25 4.07 1.94
CA ARG A 129 -15.47 3.58 2.58
C ARG A 129 -15.08 2.77 3.81
N ILE A 130 -15.70 3.08 4.95
CA ILE A 130 -15.59 2.28 6.16
C ILE A 130 -16.98 1.81 6.55
N VAL A 131 -17.13 0.52 6.81
CA VAL A 131 -18.36 -0.07 7.31
C VAL A 131 -18.11 -0.53 8.73
N PHE A 132 -18.89 -0.03 9.66
CA PHE A 132 -18.88 -0.40 11.06
C PHE A 132 -20.07 -1.29 11.41
N SER A 133 -19.84 -2.25 12.29
CA SER A 133 -20.91 -2.96 12.99
C SER A 133 -21.59 -2.03 14.02
N PRO A 134 -22.77 -2.42 14.54
CA PRO A 134 -23.46 -1.65 15.58
C PRO A 134 -22.63 -1.43 16.85
N ASP A 135 -21.68 -2.32 17.16
CA ASP A 135 -20.72 -2.21 18.27
C ASP A 135 -19.43 -1.44 17.88
N LEU A 136 -19.45 -0.69 16.77
CA LEU A 136 -18.38 0.20 16.30
C LEU A 136 -17.07 -0.51 15.93
N LYS A 137 -17.12 -1.80 15.59
CA LYS A 137 -15.98 -2.50 14.98
C LYS A 137 -15.99 -2.37 13.47
N ILE A 138 -14.80 -2.30 12.87
CA ILE A 138 -14.64 -2.21 11.44
C ILE A 138 -15.00 -3.56 10.81
N CYS A 139 -16.09 -3.61 10.04
CA CYS A 139 -16.47 -4.74 9.20
C CYS A 139 -15.79 -4.68 7.83
N SER A 140 -15.68 -3.48 7.25
CA SER A 140 -15.01 -3.30 5.95
C SER A 140 -14.22 -2.00 5.95
N TRP A 141 -13.01 -2.06 5.41
CA TRP A 141 -12.18 -0.88 5.14
C TRP A 141 -11.77 -0.90 3.67
N GLU A 142 -12.29 0.01 2.87
CA GLU A 142 -12.14 -0.01 1.42
C GLU A 142 -11.53 1.29 0.91
N PHE A 143 -10.31 1.21 0.39
CA PHE A 143 -9.62 2.37 -0.16
C PHE A 143 -9.53 2.25 -1.69
N CYS A 144 -10.24 3.11 -2.41
CA CYS A 144 -10.19 3.20 -3.87
C CYS A 144 -9.22 4.30 -4.30
N ALA A 145 -7.97 3.91 -4.53
CA ALA A 145 -6.92 4.81 -4.95
C ALA A 145 -7.09 5.21 -6.42
N ARG A 146 -7.03 6.52 -6.68
CA ARG A 146 -7.02 7.12 -8.02
C ARG A 146 -5.60 7.15 -8.58
N ARG A 147 -4.65 7.58 -7.76
CA ARG A 147 -3.22 7.64 -8.09
C ARG A 147 -2.38 7.59 -6.82
N HIS A 148 -1.07 7.37 -7.00
CA HIS A 148 -0.08 7.68 -5.98
C HIS A 148 1.02 8.58 -6.52
N GLU A 149 1.59 9.37 -5.63
CA GLU A 149 2.74 10.22 -5.84
C GLU A 149 3.86 9.81 -4.88
N GLU A 150 5.09 9.85 -5.38
CA GLU A 150 6.31 9.54 -4.64
C GLU A 150 7.10 10.83 -4.46
N LEU A 151 7.21 11.28 -3.21
CA LEU A 151 7.85 12.54 -2.85
C LEU A 151 9.19 12.26 -2.18
N ILE A 152 10.27 12.78 -2.77
CA ILE A 152 11.62 12.65 -2.24
C ILE A 152 11.97 13.93 -1.48
N PRO A 153 12.35 13.85 -0.18
CA PRO A 153 12.77 15.01 0.59
C PRO A 153 13.94 15.75 -0.08
N ARG A 154 13.77 17.06 -0.28
CA ARG A 154 14.79 17.91 -0.95
C ARG A 154 16.18 17.78 -0.32
N ARG A 155 16.26 17.60 1.00
CA ARG A 155 17.53 17.38 1.74
C ARG A 155 18.40 16.27 1.15
N LEU A 156 17.78 15.24 0.55
CA LEU A 156 18.47 14.09 -0.04
C LEU A 156 19.00 14.36 -1.45
N LEU A 157 18.48 15.39 -2.12
CA LEU A 157 18.84 15.74 -3.49
C LEU A 157 19.79 16.94 -3.56
N ILE A 158 19.81 17.80 -2.53
CA ILE A 158 20.65 19.02 -2.51
C ILE A 158 22.11 18.73 -2.87
N PRO A 159 22.80 17.74 -2.27
CA PRO A 159 24.21 17.49 -2.60
C PRO A 159 24.44 17.18 -4.08
N GLN A 160 23.60 16.31 -4.66
CA GLN A 160 23.70 15.86 -6.05
C GLN A 160 23.30 16.98 -7.03
N ILE A 161 22.27 17.78 -6.69
CA ILE A 161 21.85 18.94 -7.48
C ILE A 161 22.95 20.01 -7.48
N SER A 162 23.56 20.30 -6.33
CA SER A 162 24.68 21.25 -6.24
C SER A 162 25.86 20.82 -7.09
N GLN A 163 26.23 19.53 -7.06
CA GLN A 163 27.29 18.99 -7.91
C GLN A 163 26.96 19.10 -9.40
N LEU A 164 25.73 18.78 -9.80
CA LEU A 164 25.27 18.93 -11.17
C LEU A 164 25.29 20.41 -11.62
N GLY A 165 24.89 21.34 -10.77
CA GLY A 165 24.95 22.78 -11.04
C GLY A 165 26.38 23.27 -11.29
N LEU A 166 27.33 22.85 -10.46
CA LEU A 166 28.76 23.17 -10.64
C LEU A 166 29.31 22.55 -11.93
N ALA A 167 28.93 21.31 -12.25
CA ALA A 167 29.33 20.65 -13.49
C ALA A 167 28.75 21.35 -14.73
N ALA A 168 27.48 21.79 -14.67
CA ALA A 168 26.81 22.53 -15.73
C ALA A 168 27.47 23.88 -16.00
N GLN A 169 27.82 24.62 -14.94
CA GLN A 169 28.53 25.89 -15.07
C GLN A 169 29.90 25.69 -15.74
N LYS A 170 30.66 24.66 -15.33
CA LYS A 170 31.95 24.33 -15.95
C LYS A 170 31.81 23.91 -17.40
N TYR A 171 30.75 23.19 -17.75
CA TYR A 171 30.45 22.80 -19.13
C TYR A 171 30.14 24.02 -20.01
N GLN A 172 29.31 24.96 -19.53
CA GLN A 172 28.96 26.16 -20.28
C GLN A 172 30.16 27.08 -20.55
N VAL A 173 31.13 27.12 -19.63
CA VAL A 173 32.33 27.96 -19.75
C VAL A 173 33.45 27.28 -20.57
N ALA A 174 33.41 25.95 -20.74
CA ALA A 174 34.48 25.19 -21.37
C ALA A 174 34.12 24.71 -22.79
N THR A 175 34.94 25.09 -23.78
CA THR A 175 34.83 24.65 -25.19
C THR A 175 35.34 23.22 -25.44
N GLN A 176 35.64 22.43 -24.39
CA GLN A 176 36.38 21.15 -24.50
C GLN A 176 35.60 19.94 -23.95
N ASN A 177 35.79 18.78 -24.60
CA ASN A 177 35.16 17.48 -24.31
C ASN A 177 35.28 16.97 -22.85
N ALA A 178 36.32 17.34 -22.11
CA ALA A 178 36.52 16.88 -20.73
C ALA A 178 35.43 17.39 -19.77
N SER A 179 34.86 18.57 -20.02
CA SER A 179 33.76 19.14 -19.23
C SER A 179 32.44 18.40 -19.44
N SER A 180 32.25 17.81 -20.64
CA SER A 180 31.08 16.99 -20.99
C SER A 180 30.97 15.74 -20.13
N ASN A 181 32.10 15.07 -19.90
CA ASN A 181 32.16 13.83 -19.11
C ASN A 181 31.79 14.06 -17.64
N LEU A 182 32.18 15.20 -17.06
CA LEU A 182 31.84 15.56 -15.68
C LEU A 182 30.35 15.82 -15.51
N PHE A 183 29.74 16.57 -16.44
CA PHE A 183 28.30 16.84 -16.44
C PHE A 183 27.49 15.55 -16.54
N VAL A 184 27.85 14.67 -17.48
CA VAL A 184 27.20 13.36 -17.65
C VAL A 184 27.34 12.49 -16.40
N ALA A 185 28.52 12.49 -15.76
CA ALA A 185 28.73 11.74 -14.52
C ALA A 185 27.87 12.26 -13.36
N SER A 186 27.80 13.58 -13.16
CA SER A 186 26.95 14.19 -12.12
C SER A 186 25.47 13.96 -12.39
N ALA A 187 25.03 14.05 -13.66
CA ALA A 187 23.65 13.74 -14.05
C ALA A 187 23.32 12.27 -13.77
N ARG A 188 24.24 11.35 -14.06
CA ARG A 188 24.08 9.92 -13.75
C ARG A 188 24.04 9.65 -12.24
N GLN A 189 24.83 10.35 -11.43
CA GLN A 189 24.76 10.22 -9.97
C GLN A 189 23.43 10.71 -9.40
N LEU A 190 22.88 11.81 -9.93
CA LEU A 190 21.53 12.26 -9.59
C LEU A 190 20.48 11.23 -10.03
N GLY A 191 20.59 10.68 -11.24
CA GLY A 191 19.72 9.59 -11.71
C GLY A 191 19.75 8.39 -10.77
N LYS A 192 20.94 7.91 -10.38
CA LYS A 192 21.10 6.82 -9.42
C LYS A 192 20.48 7.10 -8.05
N ALA A 193 20.56 8.34 -7.57
CA ALA A 193 19.92 8.75 -6.32
C ALA A 193 18.37 8.68 -6.40
N LEU A 194 17.81 8.70 -7.60
CA LEU A 194 16.37 8.59 -7.89
C LEU A 194 15.95 7.16 -8.31
N GLU A 195 16.88 6.29 -8.68
CA GLU A 195 16.62 4.99 -9.36
C GLU A 195 16.26 3.82 -8.44
N VAL A 196 16.22 3.97 -7.11
CA VAL A 196 15.83 2.88 -6.20
C VAL A 196 14.45 3.15 -5.61
N PRO A 197 13.37 2.63 -6.23
CA PRO A 197 12.04 2.80 -5.67
C PRO A 197 11.91 1.83 -4.47
N LEU A 198 11.72 2.40 -3.28
CA LEU A 198 11.37 1.64 -2.06
C LEU A 198 10.02 0.92 -2.20
N VAL A 199 9.19 1.39 -3.13
CA VAL A 199 7.83 0.92 -3.38
C VAL A 199 7.66 0.49 -4.84
N ASN A 200 6.62 -0.26 -5.15
CA ASN A 200 6.30 -0.65 -6.52
C ASN A 200 5.45 0.41 -7.22
N ASP A 201 5.03 0.12 -8.46
CA ASP A 201 4.15 0.99 -9.26
C ASP A 201 2.75 1.22 -8.65
N LEU A 202 2.45 0.60 -7.52
CA LEU A 202 1.22 0.81 -6.75
C LEU A 202 1.44 1.66 -5.49
N GLY A 203 2.69 2.05 -5.24
CA GLY A 203 3.10 2.80 -4.06
C GLY A 203 3.33 1.94 -2.82
N TYR A 204 3.29 0.60 -2.92
CA TYR A 204 3.47 -0.30 -1.77
C TYR A 204 4.83 -0.99 -1.80
N THR A 205 5.37 -1.33 -0.63
CA THR A 205 6.64 -2.09 -0.56
C THR A 205 6.45 -3.48 -1.15
N LYS A 206 7.50 -4.03 -1.77
CA LYS A 206 7.46 -5.38 -2.38
C LYS A 206 7.04 -6.46 -1.38
N ARG A 207 7.51 -6.36 -0.13
CA ARG A 207 7.15 -7.29 0.95
C ARG A 207 5.66 -7.21 1.31
N TYR A 208 5.09 -6.00 1.32
CA TYR A 208 3.67 -5.81 1.60
C TYR A 208 2.79 -6.44 0.51
N VAL A 209 3.09 -6.18 -0.77
CA VAL A 209 2.32 -6.75 -1.88
C VAL A 209 2.48 -8.27 -1.95
N ARG A 210 3.68 -8.80 -1.73
CA ARG A 210 3.90 -10.24 -1.68
C ARG A 210 3.08 -10.92 -0.57
N CYS A 211 2.91 -10.26 0.58
CA CYS A 211 2.05 -10.78 1.65
C CYS A 211 0.58 -10.86 1.22
N LEU A 212 0.09 -9.85 0.48
CA LEU A 212 -1.26 -9.87 -0.10
C LEU A 212 -1.43 -11.00 -1.12
N GLN A 213 -0.44 -11.20 -2.00
CA GLN A 213 -0.46 -12.30 -2.98
C GLN A 213 -0.52 -13.67 -2.32
N ILE A 214 0.32 -13.90 -1.31
CA ILE A 214 0.31 -15.15 -0.55
C ILE A 214 -1.04 -15.34 0.15
N SER A 215 -1.57 -14.28 0.77
CA SER A 215 -2.89 -14.29 1.42
C SER A 215 -3.99 -14.75 0.46
N GLU A 216 -3.97 -14.25 -0.76
CA GLU A 216 -4.99 -14.59 -1.75
C GLU A 216 -4.92 -16.06 -2.17
N VAL A 217 -3.70 -16.56 -2.45
CA VAL A 217 -3.48 -17.98 -2.77
C VAL A 217 -3.95 -18.87 -1.62
N VAL A 218 -3.55 -18.55 -0.38
CA VAL A 218 -3.96 -19.30 0.81
C VAL A 218 -5.49 -19.26 0.98
N ASN A 219 -6.11 -18.10 0.76
CA ASN A 219 -7.56 -17.97 0.86
C ASN A 219 -8.30 -18.76 -0.24
N SER A 220 -7.75 -18.88 -1.44
CA SER A 220 -8.31 -19.73 -2.51
C SER A 220 -8.27 -21.23 -2.17
N MET A 221 -7.40 -21.61 -1.22
CA MET A 221 -7.27 -22.98 -0.72
C MET A 221 -8.00 -23.20 0.61
N LYS A 222 -8.79 -22.23 1.09
CA LYS A 222 -9.40 -22.27 2.43
C LYS A 222 -10.26 -23.51 2.65
N ASP A 223 -11.14 -23.84 1.70
CA ASP A 223 -12.02 -25.01 1.80
C ASP A 223 -11.23 -26.32 1.90
N LEU A 224 -10.13 -26.43 1.14
CA LEU A 224 -9.23 -27.59 1.20
C LEU A 224 -8.52 -27.69 2.56
N ILE A 225 -8.07 -26.55 3.10
CA ILE A 225 -7.42 -26.47 4.41
C ILE A 225 -8.40 -26.86 5.52
N ASP A 226 -9.63 -26.34 5.47
CA ASP A 226 -10.67 -26.62 6.46
C ASP A 226 -11.07 -28.10 6.39
N TYR A 227 -11.30 -28.66 5.19
CA TYR A 227 -11.58 -30.09 5.01
C TYR A 227 -10.43 -30.97 5.53
N SER A 228 -9.18 -30.63 5.19
CA SER A 228 -8.01 -31.38 5.66
C SER A 228 -7.90 -31.37 7.19
N ARG A 229 -8.21 -30.23 7.82
CA ARG A 229 -8.24 -30.11 9.29
C ARG A 229 -9.36 -30.94 9.92
N GLU A 230 -10.53 -30.98 9.30
CA GLU A 230 -11.70 -31.73 9.79
C GLU A 230 -11.53 -33.25 9.64
N THR A 231 -10.92 -33.70 8.54
CA THR A 231 -10.82 -35.12 8.19
C THR A 231 -9.47 -35.74 8.55
N GLY A 232 -8.45 -34.93 8.86
CA GLY A 232 -7.08 -35.39 9.08
C GLY A 232 -6.37 -35.90 7.81
N ILE A 233 -7.01 -35.77 6.63
CA ILE A 233 -6.47 -36.23 5.35
C ILE A 233 -5.54 -35.16 4.80
N GLY A 234 -4.31 -35.55 4.44
CA GLY A 234 -3.32 -34.63 3.85
C GLY A 234 -3.76 -34.10 2.48
N PRO A 235 -3.25 -32.93 2.05
CA PRO A 235 -3.71 -32.25 0.83
C PRO A 235 -3.54 -33.05 -0.47
N MET A 236 -2.63 -34.03 -0.50
CA MET A 236 -2.43 -34.91 -1.67
C MET A 236 -3.39 -36.13 -1.69
N GLY A 237 -4.06 -36.44 -0.58
CA GLY A 237 -5.08 -37.50 -0.53
C GLY A 237 -6.43 -37.08 -1.10
N LEU A 238 -6.51 -35.87 -1.66
CA LEU A 238 -7.71 -35.21 -2.17
C LEU A 238 -7.68 -35.02 -3.70
N ILE A 239 -6.65 -35.57 -4.37
CA ILE A 239 -6.51 -35.57 -5.84
C ILE A 239 -7.03 -36.91 -6.38
#